data_AF-A0A2U1L2C4-F1
#
_entry.id   AF-A0A2U1L2C4-F1
#
_cell.length_a   1.000
_cell.length_b   1.000
_cell.length_c   1.000
_cell.angle_alpha   90.00
_cell.angle_beta   90.00
_cell.angle_gamma   90.00
#
_symmetry.space_group_name_H-M   'P 1'
#
loop_
_entity.id
_entity.type
_entity.pdbx_description
1 polymer ?
#
loop_
_entity_poly.entity_id
_entity_poly.type
_entity_poly.pdbx_seq_one_letter_code
_entity_poly.pdbx_strand_id
1 'polypeptide(L)'
;MDTTTTGKRKRDNHNPNPSNDIDFSLLEELEKTQPTSDTTIDIKTLKKLVLSFERKLKDNIAARLKYPDQPEKFADSEIELHDEIEKLKILAGAPELYPELVNLNTIPSLLDLLTHDNTDIAIDVVNLLQDLTDEDVLDEDNESVKVLVDCLVENNVLESLVQNLLRLNENDSDEVSAVFGTLTSIENMIEVKPNVAELVCERTKLLRWIVGKIKVREFDVNKQYASEILAILLQSSVANQKRLGGMNGVDVVLQAVAMYKSRDPKSLDEEEMVENLFDCLCCLLMPLENKERFLKAEGVELMIIIMNQKKLCYGSAIRALDFALTNYPPACERFVDVMGLKTAFPAFMGKIPSTKNKKKRAKEEIEERLISLVASLFGGVLRGSRRERLLSKFVENEYEKVDRLIELYMRYSNRVKEESERLNELELDDLEV
;
A
#
# COMPACT_ATOMS: atom_id res chain seq x y z
N MET A 1 -61.11 25.85 47.24
CA MET A 1 -60.61 27.18 46.88
C MET A 1 -59.18 26.99 46.38
N ASP A 2 -58.78 27.15 45.13
CA ASP A 2 -59.44 27.38 43.84
C ASP A 2 -58.39 26.99 42.77
N THR A 3 -58.83 26.18 41.80
CA THR A 3 -58.63 26.31 40.34
C THR A 3 -57.76 27.49 39.85
N THR A 4 -56.79 27.35 38.93
CA THR A 4 -56.92 27.15 37.45
C THR A 4 -55.51 27.12 36.81
N THR A 5 -55.07 26.07 36.09
CA THR A 5 -55.09 25.80 34.62
C THR A 5 -53.83 26.16 33.79
N THR A 6 -53.49 25.20 32.91
CA THR A 6 -52.82 25.25 31.58
C THR A 6 -51.30 25.39 31.44
N GLY A 7 -50.71 24.47 30.66
CA GLY A 7 -49.45 24.70 29.94
C GLY A 7 -48.52 23.51 29.69
N LYS A 8 -49.01 22.34 29.22
CA LYS A 8 -48.12 21.24 28.74
C LYS A 8 -47.49 21.64 27.40
N ARG A 9 -46.17 21.90 27.38
CA ARG A 9 -45.36 21.91 26.14
C ARG A 9 -44.72 20.52 25.94
N LYS A 10 -45.10 19.87 24.84
CA LYS A 10 -44.47 18.66 24.29
C LYS A 10 -42.99 18.96 23.99
N ARG A 11 -42.10 18.07 24.40
CA ARG A 11 -40.74 17.98 23.88
C ARG A 11 -40.80 17.08 22.64
N ASP A 12 -40.54 17.66 21.48
CA ASP A 12 -40.35 16.89 20.25
C ASP A 12 -39.00 16.20 20.32
N ASN A 13 -39.06 14.87 20.36
CA ASN A 13 -37.91 13.98 20.28
C ASN A 13 -37.61 13.82 18.78
N HIS A 14 -36.70 14.63 18.25
CA HIS A 14 -36.23 14.48 16.87
C HIS A 14 -35.15 13.39 16.87
N ASN A 15 -35.56 12.18 16.49
CA ASN A 15 -34.69 11.06 16.21
C ASN A 15 -34.41 11.07 14.69
N PRO A 16 -33.19 11.38 14.22
CA PRO A 16 -32.88 11.26 12.81
C PRO A 16 -32.38 9.84 12.56
N ASN A 17 -33.30 8.89 12.41
CA ASN A 17 -32.99 7.66 11.66
C ASN A 17 -33.35 7.97 10.20
N PRO A 18 -32.39 8.15 9.28
CA PRO A 18 -32.70 7.91 7.88
C PRO A 18 -32.95 6.40 7.77
N SER A 19 -34.16 6.05 7.34
CA SER A 19 -34.54 4.68 7.05
C SER A 19 -33.66 4.13 5.93
N ASN A 20 -32.67 3.30 6.28
CA ASN A 20 -31.88 2.44 5.38
C ASN A 20 -32.69 1.22 4.89
N ASP A 21 -34.02 1.30 4.86
CA ASP A 21 -34.86 0.18 4.43
C ASP A 21 -34.83 0.09 2.89
N ILE A 22 -34.22 -0.98 2.39
CA ILE A 22 -34.28 -1.38 0.98
C ILE A 22 -35.75 -1.60 0.60
N ASP A 23 -36.21 -0.94 -0.48
CA ASP A 23 -37.59 -1.05 -0.93
C ASP A 23 -37.82 -2.33 -1.74
N PHE A 24 -38.18 -3.40 -1.03
CA PHE A 24 -38.52 -4.71 -1.61
C PHE A 24 -39.66 -4.62 -2.64
N SER A 25 -40.56 -3.63 -2.52
CA SER A 25 -41.66 -3.48 -3.46
C SER A 25 -41.18 -2.93 -4.81
N LEU A 26 -40.17 -2.06 -4.80
CA LEU A 26 -39.57 -1.49 -6.00
C LEU A 26 -38.78 -2.54 -6.81
N LEU A 27 -38.09 -3.45 -6.11
CA LEU A 27 -37.41 -4.60 -6.71
C LEU A 27 -38.40 -5.57 -7.39
N GLU A 28 -39.52 -5.87 -6.73
CA GLU A 28 -40.57 -6.76 -7.24
C GLU A 28 -41.38 -6.16 -8.41
N GLU A 29 -41.53 -4.83 -8.48
CA GLU A 29 -42.23 -4.16 -9.58
C GLU A 29 -41.41 -4.11 -10.88
N LEU A 30 -40.09 -3.98 -10.78
CA LEU A 30 -39.18 -3.93 -11.93
C LEU A 30 -38.96 -5.31 -12.59
N GLU A 31 -39.16 -6.39 -11.84
CA GLU A 31 -39.10 -7.79 -12.31
C GLU A 31 -40.19 -8.13 -13.35
N LYS A 32 -41.29 -7.36 -13.41
CA LYS A 32 -42.47 -7.66 -14.26
C LYS A 32 -42.31 -7.30 -15.75
N THR A 33 -41.14 -6.86 -16.21
CA THR A 33 -40.89 -6.52 -17.63
C THR A 33 -40.14 -7.64 -18.36
N GLN A 34 -40.58 -8.04 -19.57
CA GLN A 34 -40.17 -9.28 -20.26
C GLN A 34 -38.74 -9.29 -20.85
N PRO A 35 -38.07 -10.47 -21.00
CA PRO A 35 -36.62 -10.60 -21.26
C PRO A 35 -36.24 -10.71 -22.74
N THR A 36 -35.00 -10.32 -23.07
CA THR A 36 -34.28 -10.73 -24.27
C THR A 36 -33.03 -11.50 -23.84
N SER A 37 -32.87 -12.69 -24.42
CA SER A 37 -31.78 -13.64 -24.15
C SER A 37 -30.45 -13.15 -24.73
N ASP A 38 -29.41 -13.14 -23.90
CA ASP A 38 -28.07 -13.64 -24.23
C ASP A 38 -27.24 -13.77 -22.94
N THR A 39 -26.14 -14.51 -23.00
CA THR A 39 -25.20 -14.90 -21.93
C THR A 39 -24.47 -13.77 -21.19
N THR A 40 -25.04 -12.56 -21.17
CA THR A 40 -24.57 -11.40 -20.41
C THR A 40 -25.49 -11.22 -19.21
N ILE A 41 -24.92 -11.05 -18.00
CA ILE A 41 -25.70 -10.74 -16.81
C ILE A 41 -26.49 -9.46 -17.11
N ASP A 42 -27.82 -9.52 -17.01
CA ASP A 42 -28.68 -8.37 -17.23
C ASP A 42 -29.13 -7.75 -15.90
N ILE A 43 -29.68 -6.52 -15.98
CA ILE A 43 -30.19 -5.79 -14.81
C ILE A 43 -31.23 -6.62 -14.02
N LYS A 44 -31.98 -7.50 -14.68
CA LYS A 44 -32.98 -8.35 -14.03
C LYS A 44 -32.33 -9.45 -13.21
N THR A 45 -31.28 -10.07 -13.76
CA THR A 45 -30.49 -11.06 -13.05
C THR A 45 -29.83 -10.44 -11.82
N LEU A 46 -29.23 -9.25 -11.96
CA LEU A 46 -28.70 -8.49 -10.82
C LEU A 46 -29.77 -8.28 -9.72
N LYS A 47 -30.95 -7.77 -10.08
CA LYS A 47 -32.05 -7.53 -9.13
C LYS A 47 -32.48 -8.79 -8.41
N LYS A 48 -32.55 -9.91 -9.13
CA LYS A 48 -32.89 -11.21 -8.56
C LYS A 48 -31.83 -11.70 -7.58
N LEU A 49 -30.55 -11.57 -7.91
CA LEU A 49 -29.43 -11.96 -7.03
C LEU A 49 -29.44 -11.12 -5.75
N VAL A 50 -29.56 -9.80 -5.88
CA VAL A 50 -29.65 -8.87 -4.75
C VAL A 50 -30.86 -9.18 -3.86
N LEU A 51 -32.04 -9.36 -4.45
CA LEU A 51 -33.25 -9.68 -3.69
C LEU A 51 -33.13 -11.01 -2.93
N SER A 52 -32.50 -12.01 -3.55
CA SER A 52 -32.25 -13.32 -2.94
C SER A 52 -31.29 -13.21 -1.75
N PHE A 53 -30.17 -12.52 -1.94
CA PHE A 53 -29.21 -12.20 -0.87
C PHE A 53 -29.88 -11.48 0.31
N GLU A 54 -30.61 -10.39 0.05
CA GLU A 54 -31.27 -9.59 1.09
C GLU A 54 -32.32 -10.40 1.89
N ARG A 55 -33.03 -11.32 1.22
CA ARG A 55 -33.96 -12.23 1.90
C ARG A 55 -33.22 -13.19 2.82
N LYS A 56 -32.15 -13.83 2.35
CA LYS A 56 -31.35 -14.78 3.15
C LYS A 56 -30.60 -14.10 4.30
N LEU A 57 -30.12 -12.88 4.11
CA LEU A 57 -29.57 -12.06 5.17
C LEU A 57 -30.60 -11.80 6.28
N LYS A 58 -31.82 -11.40 5.91
CA LYS A 58 -32.91 -11.17 6.88
C LYS A 58 -33.31 -12.46 7.61
N ASP A 59 -33.38 -13.57 6.91
CA ASP A 59 -33.68 -14.88 7.51
C ASP A 59 -32.61 -15.28 8.53
N ASN A 60 -31.32 -15.09 8.19
CA ASN A 60 -30.19 -15.34 9.08
C ASN A 60 -30.24 -14.46 10.34
N ILE A 61 -30.40 -13.13 10.17
CA ILE A 61 -30.53 -12.18 11.29
C ILE A 61 -31.69 -12.59 12.20
N ALA A 62 -32.85 -12.93 11.63
CA ALA A 62 -34.03 -13.34 12.39
C ALA A 62 -33.78 -14.66 13.15
N ALA A 63 -33.11 -15.63 12.54
CA ALA A 63 -32.75 -16.90 13.16
C ALA A 63 -31.78 -16.70 14.33
N ARG A 64 -30.72 -15.89 14.15
CA ARG A 64 -29.74 -15.54 15.19
C ARG A 64 -30.38 -14.78 16.35
N LEU A 65 -31.27 -13.82 16.07
CA LEU A 65 -32.03 -13.12 17.11
C LEU A 65 -32.98 -14.03 17.90
N LYS A 66 -33.58 -15.02 17.23
CA LYS A 66 -34.49 -15.98 17.86
C LYS A 66 -33.77 -17.03 18.71
N TYR A 67 -32.55 -17.39 18.33
CA TYR A 67 -31.77 -18.44 18.98
C TYR A 67 -30.31 -18.01 19.28
N PRO A 68 -30.05 -16.96 20.08
CA PRO A 68 -28.71 -16.36 20.21
C PRO A 68 -27.60 -17.34 20.65
N ASP A 69 -27.92 -18.24 21.58
CA ASP A 69 -26.96 -19.18 22.17
C ASP A 69 -27.06 -20.60 21.58
N GLN A 70 -27.68 -20.77 20.41
CA GLN A 70 -27.91 -22.09 19.80
C GLN A 70 -27.49 -22.12 18.32
N PRO A 71 -26.18 -22.20 18.02
CA PRO A 71 -25.65 -22.18 16.65
C PRO A 71 -26.27 -23.20 15.70
N GLU A 72 -26.46 -24.43 16.17
CA GLU A 72 -27.15 -25.50 15.42
C GLU A 72 -28.55 -25.12 14.89
N LYS A 73 -29.23 -24.11 15.45
CA LYS A 73 -30.57 -23.69 14.96
C LYS A 73 -30.56 -22.65 13.86
N PHE A 74 -29.43 -21.99 13.63
CA PHE A 74 -29.27 -21.01 12.56
C PHE A 74 -28.16 -21.39 11.57
N ALA A 75 -27.45 -22.49 11.79
CA ALA A 75 -26.41 -23.00 10.89
C ALA A 75 -26.90 -23.15 9.43
N ASP A 76 -28.08 -23.73 9.20
CA ASP A 76 -28.64 -23.85 7.84
C ASP A 76 -28.84 -22.48 7.17
N SER A 77 -29.23 -21.45 7.94
CA SER A 77 -29.39 -20.09 7.41
C SER A 77 -28.05 -19.40 7.13
N GLU A 78 -26.96 -19.80 7.80
CA GLU A 78 -25.61 -19.32 7.50
C GLU A 78 -25.08 -19.93 6.21
N ILE A 79 -25.31 -21.23 5.98
CA ILE A 79 -24.96 -21.91 4.74
C ILE A 79 -25.72 -21.30 3.55
N GLU A 80 -27.02 -21.06 3.72
CA GLU A 80 -27.80 -20.40 2.67
C GLU A 80 -27.32 -18.96 2.39
N LEU A 81 -26.87 -18.23 3.42
CA LEU A 81 -26.31 -16.88 3.25
C LEU A 81 -24.97 -16.92 2.52
N HIS A 82 -24.07 -17.84 2.91
CA HIS A 82 -22.81 -18.12 2.21
C HIS A 82 -23.04 -18.36 0.71
N ASP A 83 -23.96 -19.28 0.38
CA ASP A 83 -24.30 -19.60 -1.02
C ASP A 83 -24.80 -18.39 -1.82
N GLU A 84 -25.53 -17.46 -1.19
CA GLU A 84 -25.98 -16.23 -1.86
C GLU A 84 -24.84 -15.22 -2.04
N ILE A 85 -23.90 -15.11 -1.09
CA ILE A 85 -22.72 -14.25 -1.24
C ILE A 85 -21.83 -14.76 -2.39
N GLU A 86 -21.60 -16.08 -2.46
CA GLU A 86 -20.84 -16.71 -3.55
C GLU A 86 -21.48 -16.45 -4.92
N LYS A 87 -22.82 -16.45 -5.02
CA LYS A 87 -23.52 -16.12 -6.26
C LYS A 87 -23.33 -14.67 -6.71
N LEU A 88 -23.04 -13.74 -5.80
CA LEU A 88 -22.80 -12.34 -6.16
C LEU A 88 -21.45 -12.14 -6.86
N LYS A 89 -20.50 -13.07 -6.74
CA LYS A 89 -19.19 -12.98 -7.40
C LYS A 89 -19.28 -12.92 -8.92
N ILE A 90 -20.38 -13.43 -9.51
CA ILE A 90 -20.59 -13.34 -10.95
C ILE A 90 -20.62 -11.89 -11.46
N LEU A 91 -20.94 -10.94 -10.57
CA LEU A 91 -21.01 -9.51 -10.90
C LEU A 91 -19.65 -8.91 -11.26
N ALA A 92 -18.54 -9.53 -10.82
CA ALA A 92 -17.20 -9.15 -11.28
C ALA A 92 -17.06 -9.26 -12.80
N GLY A 93 -17.82 -10.15 -13.45
CA GLY A 93 -17.86 -10.27 -14.91
C GLY A 93 -18.74 -9.25 -15.63
N ALA A 94 -19.39 -8.32 -14.91
CA ALA A 94 -20.27 -7.29 -15.47
C ALA A 94 -20.15 -5.93 -14.73
N PRO A 95 -18.99 -5.24 -14.80
CA PRO A 95 -18.73 -4.00 -14.07
C PRO A 95 -19.68 -2.86 -14.44
N GLU A 96 -20.23 -2.87 -15.66
CA GLU A 96 -21.22 -1.91 -16.13
C GLU A 96 -22.51 -1.89 -15.29
N LEU A 97 -22.75 -2.93 -14.50
CA LEU A 97 -23.90 -3.05 -13.60
C LEU A 97 -23.65 -2.48 -12.20
N TYR A 98 -22.41 -2.11 -11.85
CA TYR A 98 -22.07 -1.58 -10.54
C TYR A 98 -22.86 -0.33 -10.13
N PRO A 99 -23.15 0.64 -11.02
CA PRO A 99 -23.99 1.78 -10.67
C PRO A 99 -25.41 1.35 -10.25
N GLU A 100 -25.97 0.32 -10.89
CA GLU A 100 -27.26 -0.22 -10.50
C GLU A 100 -27.17 -0.98 -9.18
N LEU A 101 -26.10 -1.76 -8.94
CA LEU A 101 -25.86 -2.42 -7.64
C LEU A 101 -25.83 -1.38 -6.49
N VAL A 102 -25.16 -0.25 -6.71
CA VAL A 102 -25.13 0.88 -5.77
C VAL A 102 -26.53 1.47 -5.58
N ASN A 103 -27.30 1.68 -6.65
CA ASN A 103 -28.68 2.19 -6.57
C ASN A 103 -29.64 1.25 -5.82
N LEU A 104 -29.39 -0.05 -5.82
CA LEU A 104 -30.17 -1.03 -5.06
C LEU A 104 -29.87 -1.00 -3.55
N ASN A 105 -28.87 -0.23 -3.13
CA ASN A 105 -28.50 0.00 -1.72
C ASN A 105 -28.15 -1.30 -0.95
N THR A 106 -27.52 -2.25 -1.64
CA THR A 106 -27.08 -3.55 -1.05
C THR A 106 -25.69 -3.47 -0.42
N ILE A 107 -24.87 -2.48 -0.82
CA ILE A 107 -23.51 -2.31 -0.31
C ILE A 107 -23.46 -2.21 1.23
N PRO A 108 -24.31 -1.41 1.92
CA PRO A 108 -24.31 -1.37 3.38
C PRO A 108 -24.56 -2.74 4.01
N SER A 109 -25.54 -3.50 3.49
CA SER A 109 -25.87 -4.85 3.96
C SER A 109 -24.69 -5.83 3.83
N LEU A 110 -23.94 -5.75 2.72
CA LEU A 110 -22.73 -6.54 2.52
C LEU A 110 -21.63 -6.16 3.49
N LEU A 111 -21.40 -4.85 3.71
CA LEU A 111 -20.33 -4.39 4.58
C LEU A 111 -20.60 -4.69 6.07
N ASP A 112 -21.86 -4.72 6.49
CA ASP A 112 -22.23 -5.11 7.86
C ASP A 112 -21.79 -6.56 8.17
N LEU A 113 -21.79 -7.44 7.16
CA LEU A 113 -21.37 -8.84 7.29
C LEU A 113 -19.86 -9.03 7.51
N LEU A 114 -19.02 -8.03 7.22
CA LEU A 114 -17.58 -8.10 7.57
C LEU A 114 -17.34 -8.24 9.08
N THR A 115 -18.29 -7.80 9.90
CA THR A 115 -18.23 -7.90 11.36
C THR A 115 -19.05 -9.07 11.92
N HIS A 116 -19.55 -9.95 11.04
CA HIS A 116 -20.38 -11.09 11.42
C HIS A 116 -19.66 -12.04 12.39
N ASP A 117 -20.36 -12.58 13.39
CA ASP A 117 -19.74 -13.43 14.42
C ASP A 117 -19.12 -14.72 13.86
N ASN A 118 -19.76 -15.31 12.84
CA ASN A 118 -19.15 -16.39 12.06
C ASN A 118 -18.16 -15.78 11.06
N THR A 119 -16.88 -16.10 11.23
CA THR A 119 -15.78 -15.63 10.39
C THR A 119 -15.92 -16.07 8.95
N ASP A 120 -16.48 -17.25 8.67
CA ASP A 120 -16.63 -17.78 7.31
C ASP A 120 -17.44 -16.81 6.43
N ILE A 121 -18.55 -16.28 6.95
CA ILE A 121 -19.37 -15.28 6.25
C ILE A 121 -18.59 -13.98 6.00
N ALA A 122 -17.76 -13.55 6.97
CA ALA A 122 -16.93 -12.37 6.77
C ALA A 122 -15.84 -12.61 5.71
N ILE A 123 -15.30 -13.83 5.63
CA ILE A 123 -14.33 -14.25 4.61
C ILE A 123 -15.00 -14.24 3.22
N ASP A 124 -16.24 -14.72 3.11
CA ASP A 124 -17.00 -14.69 1.84
C ASP A 124 -17.15 -13.27 1.31
N VAL A 125 -17.43 -12.31 2.19
CA VAL A 125 -17.55 -10.90 1.82
C VAL A 125 -16.20 -10.32 1.43
N VAL A 126 -15.11 -10.67 2.11
CA VAL A 126 -13.74 -10.27 1.69
C VAL A 126 -13.44 -10.79 0.30
N ASN A 127 -13.73 -12.06 0.02
CA ASN A 127 -13.52 -12.67 -1.30
C ASN A 127 -14.38 -12.00 -2.37
N LEU A 128 -15.65 -11.69 -2.06
CA LEU A 128 -16.52 -10.95 -2.96
C LEU A 128 -15.96 -9.55 -3.25
N LEU A 129 -15.49 -8.83 -2.23
CA LEU A 129 -14.90 -7.50 -2.42
C LEU A 129 -13.62 -7.58 -3.26
N GLN A 130 -12.80 -8.60 -3.07
CA GLN A 130 -11.63 -8.87 -3.90
C GLN A 130 -12.04 -9.04 -5.36
N ASP A 131 -13.00 -9.93 -5.65
CA ASP A 131 -13.47 -10.19 -7.02
C ASP A 131 -14.08 -8.93 -7.66
N LEU A 132 -14.89 -8.18 -6.92
CA LEU A 132 -15.55 -6.97 -7.43
C LEU A 132 -14.57 -5.83 -7.71
N THR A 133 -13.40 -5.87 -7.06
CA THR A 133 -12.36 -4.85 -7.20
C THR A 133 -11.13 -5.36 -7.96
N ASP A 134 -11.12 -6.55 -8.54
CA ASP A 134 -9.92 -7.15 -9.14
C ASP A 134 -9.36 -6.31 -10.32
N GLU A 135 -8.04 -6.13 -10.43
CA GLU A 135 -7.37 -5.33 -11.49
C GLU A 135 -7.86 -5.69 -12.91
N ASP A 136 -8.14 -6.98 -13.21
CA ASP A 136 -8.65 -7.42 -14.52
C ASP A 136 -10.09 -6.91 -14.82
N VAL A 137 -10.82 -6.54 -13.77
CA VAL A 137 -12.16 -5.93 -13.77
C VAL A 137 -12.05 -4.40 -13.82
N LEU A 138 -10.97 -3.84 -13.27
CA LEU A 138 -10.69 -2.42 -13.18
C LEU A 138 -9.96 -1.90 -14.43
N ASP A 139 -10.71 -1.44 -15.43
CA ASP A 139 -10.15 -0.41 -16.32
C ASP A 139 -10.15 0.91 -15.52
N GLU A 140 -8.98 1.53 -15.29
CA GLU A 140 -8.84 2.78 -14.50
C GLU A 140 -9.74 3.92 -15.03
N ASP A 141 -10.12 3.85 -16.31
CA ASP A 141 -11.04 4.80 -16.95
C ASP A 141 -12.53 4.42 -16.82
N ASN A 142 -12.85 3.29 -16.19
CA ASN A 142 -14.22 2.83 -16.00
C ASN A 142 -14.92 3.57 -14.86
N GLU A 143 -15.77 4.52 -15.24
CA GLU A 143 -16.61 5.28 -14.29
C GLU A 143 -17.51 4.39 -13.42
N SER A 144 -17.93 3.22 -13.92
CA SER A 144 -18.78 2.28 -13.17
C SER A 144 -18.06 1.74 -11.93
N VAL A 145 -16.77 1.45 -12.06
CA VAL A 145 -15.89 0.99 -10.99
C VAL A 145 -15.66 2.10 -9.98
N LYS A 146 -15.39 3.33 -10.44
CA LYS A 146 -15.20 4.48 -9.55
C LYS A 146 -16.43 4.74 -8.68
N VAL A 147 -17.64 4.56 -9.24
CA VAL A 147 -18.91 4.67 -8.51
C VAL A 147 -19.02 3.61 -7.41
N LEU A 148 -18.60 2.37 -7.67
CA LEU A 148 -18.57 1.32 -6.64
C LEU A 148 -17.58 1.67 -5.52
N VAL A 149 -16.34 2.04 -5.88
CA VAL A 149 -15.30 2.38 -4.88
C VAL A 149 -15.71 3.59 -4.03
N ASP A 150 -16.32 4.61 -4.62
CA ASP A 150 -16.89 5.73 -3.85
C ASP A 150 -17.94 5.25 -2.85
N CYS A 151 -18.91 4.43 -3.31
CA CYS A 151 -19.95 3.90 -2.45
C CYS A 151 -19.37 3.06 -1.30
N LEU A 152 -18.38 2.21 -1.58
CA LEU A 152 -17.70 1.40 -0.58
C LEU A 152 -17.00 2.28 0.48
N VAL A 153 -16.24 3.30 0.04
CA VAL A 153 -15.52 4.22 0.94
C VAL A 153 -16.49 5.09 1.76
N GLU A 154 -17.60 5.52 1.18
CA GLU A 154 -18.66 6.26 1.88
C GLU A 154 -19.37 5.39 2.94
N ASN A 155 -19.45 4.08 2.72
CA ASN A 155 -20.01 3.11 3.66
C ASN A 155 -18.97 2.47 4.59
N ASN A 156 -17.81 3.11 4.79
CA ASN A 156 -16.77 2.71 5.74
C ASN A 156 -16.18 1.31 5.50
N VAL A 157 -16.07 0.88 4.23
CA VAL A 157 -15.43 -0.41 3.88
C VAL A 157 -14.05 -0.57 4.49
N LEU A 158 -13.25 0.51 4.54
CA LEU A 158 -11.86 0.49 5.02
C LEU A 158 -11.81 0.15 6.51
N GLU A 159 -12.68 0.77 7.30
CA GLU A 159 -12.81 0.52 8.72
C GLU A 159 -13.30 -0.89 8.99
N SER A 160 -14.32 -1.36 8.27
CA SER A 160 -14.89 -2.71 8.42
C SER A 160 -13.89 -3.79 8.04
N LEU A 161 -13.20 -3.66 6.91
CA LEU A 161 -12.13 -4.56 6.48
C LEU A 161 -11.01 -4.64 7.52
N VAL A 162 -10.53 -3.49 8.01
CA VAL A 162 -9.43 -3.46 8.99
C VAL A 162 -9.89 -3.95 10.36
N GLN A 163 -11.15 -3.76 10.74
CA GLN A 163 -11.68 -4.35 11.98
C GLN A 163 -11.75 -5.88 11.88
N ASN A 164 -12.20 -6.41 10.74
CA ASN A 164 -12.20 -7.86 10.49
C ASN A 164 -10.76 -8.39 10.51
N LEU A 165 -9.84 -7.76 9.79
CA LEU A 165 -8.41 -8.11 9.76
C LEU A 165 -7.79 -8.29 11.15
N LEU A 166 -8.17 -7.44 12.11
CA LEU A 166 -7.59 -7.44 13.46
C LEU A 166 -8.06 -8.60 14.34
N ARG A 167 -9.17 -9.27 14.00
CA ARG A 167 -9.68 -10.44 14.74
C ARG A 167 -9.28 -11.77 14.11
N LEU A 168 -8.76 -11.77 12.88
CA LEU A 168 -8.39 -12.98 12.16
C LEU A 168 -7.18 -13.67 12.83
N ASN A 169 -7.20 -15.00 12.82
CA ASN A 169 -6.23 -15.90 13.41
C ASN A 169 -5.31 -16.48 12.34
N GLU A 170 -4.04 -16.10 12.38
CA GLU A 170 -3.03 -16.54 11.41
C GLU A 170 -2.62 -18.02 11.51
N ASN A 171 -3.22 -18.80 12.42
CA ASN A 171 -3.03 -20.25 12.46
C ASN A 171 -4.05 -21.03 11.62
N ASP A 172 -5.09 -20.35 11.14
CA ASP A 172 -6.12 -20.90 10.28
C ASP A 172 -5.83 -20.53 8.81
N SER A 173 -5.87 -21.49 7.90
CA SER A 173 -5.52 -21.27 6.49
C SER A 173 -6.50 -20.36 5.76
N ASP A 174 -7.78 -20.43 6.12
CA ASP A 174 -8.84 -19.70 5.45
C ASP A 174 -8.80 -18.24 5.94
N GLU A 175 -8.56 -18.03 7.23
CA GLU A 175 -8.33 -16.70 7.80
C GLU A 175 -7.03 -16.05 7.30
N VAL A 176 -5.96 -16.83 7.09
CA VAL A 176 -4.72 -16.34 6.43
C VAL A 176 -5.01 -15.86 5.01
N SER A 177 -5.85 -16.57 4.27
CA SER A 177 -6.26 -16.19 2.91
C SER A 177 -7.13 -14.93 2.94
N ALA A 178 -7.99 -14.78 3.95
CA ALA A 178 -8.80 -13.57 4.13
C ALA A 178 -8.00 -12.33 4.53
N VAL A 179 -6.90 -12.50 5.28
CA VAL A 179 -5.92 -11.42 5.49
C VAL A 179 -5.36 -10.95 4.15
N PHE A 180 -4.97 -11.89 3.29
CA PHE A 180 -4.46 -11.58 1.95
C PHE A 180 -5.53 -10.85 1.12
N GLY A 181 -6.74 -11.40 1.01
CA GLY A 181 -7.84 -10.78 0.27
C GLY A 181 -8.20 -9.39 0.77
N THR A 182 -8.13 -9.15 2.09
CA THR A 182 -8.33 -7.81 2.67
C THR A 182 -7.28 -6.81 2.19
N LEU A 183 -6.02 -7.22 2.13
CA LEU A 183 -4.94 -6.37 1.62
C LEU A 183 -5.10 -6.11 0.12
N THR A 184 -5.49 -7.12 -0.65
CA THR A 184 -5.77 -7.00 -2.10
C THR A 184 -6.92 -6.05 -2.38
N SER A 185 -8.07 -6.17 -1.69
CA SER A 185 -9.17 -5.22 -1.88
C SER A 185 -8.73 -3.78 -1.60
N ILE A 186 -7.84 -3.56 -0.61
CA ILE A 186 -7.33 -2.22 -0.30
C ILE A 186 -6.39 -1.72 -1.39
N GLU A 187 -5.48 -2.56 -1.89
CA GLU A 187 -4.60 -2.25 -3.02
C GLU A 187 -5.42 -1.85 -4.26
N ASN A 188 -6.36 -2.70 -4.65
CA ASN A 188 -7.26 -2.47 -5.77
C ASN A 188 -8.01 -1.13 -5.66
N MET A 189 -8.55 -0.81 -4.48
CA MET A 189 -9.21 0.48 -4.25
C MET A 189 -8.24 1.68 -4.34
N ILE A 190 -6.96 1.51 -3.97
CA ILE A 190 -5.93 2.54 -4.09
C ILE A 190 -5.57 2.76 -5.57
N GLU A 191 -5.51 1.70 -6.36
CA GLU A 191 -5.25 1.78 -7.80
C GLU A 191 -6.34 2.59 -8.52
N VAL A 192 -7.61 2.27 -8.29
CA VAL A 192 -8.74 3.06 -8.84
C VAL A 192 -8.74 4.50 -8.32
N LYS A 193 -8.49 4.68 -7.02
CA LYS A 193 -8.54 5.98 -6.34
C LYS A 193 -7.34 6.16 -5.41
N PRO A 194 -6.25 6.81 -5.88
CA PRO A 194 -5.02 6.99 -5.09
C PRO A 194 -5.22 7.67 -3.73
N ASN A 195 -6.27 8.49 -3.56
CA ASN A 195 -6.61 9.13 -2.29
C ASN A 195 -7.00 8.13 -1.18
N VAL A 196 -7.44 6.91 -1.54
CA VAL A 196 -7.75 5.85 -0.58
C VAL A 196 -6.54 5.50 0.29
N ALA A 197 -5.31 5.63 -0.23
CA ALA A 197 -4.09 5.37 0.51
C ALA A 197 -3.95 6.28 1.74
N GLU A 198 -4.34 7.55 1.63
CA GLU A 198 -4.35 8.47 2.79
C GLU A 198 -5.52 8.17 3.73
N LEU A 199 -6.70 7.92 3.17
CA LEU A 199 -7.92 7.64 3.94
C LEU A 199 -7.78 6.39 4.82
N VAL A 200 -7.25 5.29 4.28
CA VAL A 200 -7.07 4.04 5.03
C VAL A 200 -6.10 4.23 6.19
N CYS A 201 -5.04 5.01 6.01
CA CYS A 201 -4.09 5.35 7.07
C CYS A 201 -4.65 6.34 8.10
N GLU A 202 -5.59 7.20 7.68
CA GLU A 202 -6.24 8.17 8.55
C GLU A 202 -7.30 7.56 9.44
N ARG A 203 -8.20 6.79 8.85
CA ARG A 203 -9.42 6.32 9.50
C ARG A 203 -9.25 5.00 10.24
N THR A 204 -8.24 4.21 9.89
CA THR A 204 -8.10 2.83 10.37
C THR A 204 -6.82 2.60 11.18
N LYS A 205 -6.64 1.37 11.66
CA LYS A 205 -5.43 0.89 12.34
C LYS A 205 -4.52 0.06 11.42
N LEU A 206 -4.74 0.06 10.10
CA LEU A 206 -3.97 -0.76 9.16
C LEU A 206 -2.47 -0.52 9.28
N LEU A 207 -2.05 0.75 9.28
CA LEU A 207 -0.63 1.11 9.40
C LEU A 207 0.00 0.56 10.69
N ARG A 208 -0.75 0.53 11.80
CA ARG A 208 -0.29 -0.04 13.06
C ARG A 208 -0.16 -1.56 12.97
N TRP A 209 -1.12 -2.22 12.32
CA TRP A 209 -1.09 -3.67 12.10
C TRP A 209 0.11 -4.07 11.24
N ILE A 210 0.31 -3.39 10.09
CA ILE A 210 1.46 -3.61 9.20
C ILE A 210 2.79 -3.44 9.96
N VAL A 211 2.94 -2.36 10.73
CA VAL A 211 4.12 -2.11 11.57
C VAL A 211 4.35 -3.23 12.59
N GLY A 212 3.29 -3.84 13.11
CA GLY A 212 3.37 -5.03 13.96
C GLY A 212 3.87 -6.25 13.19
N LYS A 213 3.34 -6.46 11.98
CA LYS A 213 3.63 -7.61 11.12
C LYS A 213 5.09 -7.61 10.62
N ILE A 214 5.61 -6.47 10.17
CA ILE A 214 7.00 -6.37 9.69
C ILE A 214 8.05 -6.56 10.80
N LYS A 215 7.69 -6.37 12.07
CA LYS A 215 8.58 -6.60 13.23
C LYS A 215 8.81 -8.07 13.54
N VAL A 216 7.89 -8.93 13.15
CA VAL A 216 8.02 -10.38 13.35
C VAL A 216 9.30 -10.84 12.67
N ARG A 217 10.03 -11.79 13.27
CA ARG A 217 11.35 -12.19 12.74
C ARG A 217 11.20 -13.19 11.61
N GLU A 218 10.22 -14.07 11.76
CA GLU A 218 9.84 -15.10 10.82
C GLU A 218 9.31 -14.48 9.53
N PHE A 219 9.50 -15.21 8.44
CA PHE A 219 8.97 -14.84 7.13
C PHE A 219 7.68 -15.64 6.88
N ASP A 220 6.67 -14.96 6.35
CA ASP A 220 5.42 -15.53 5.89
C ASP A 220 4.90 -14.70 4.70
N VAL A 221 3.98 -15.26 3.91
CA VAL A 221 3.45 -14.62 2.69
C VAL A 221 2.73 -13.31 3.02
N ASN A 222 1.90 -13.30 4.06
CA ASN A 222 1.19 -12.09 4.48
C ASN A 222 2.12 -10.98 4.96
N LYS A 223 3.31 -11.32 5.46
CA LYS A 223 4.35 -10.35 5.82
C LYS A 223 5.06 -9.78 4.58
N GLN A 224 5.32 -10.59 3.55
CA GLN A 224 5.79 -10.06 2.26
C GLN A 224 4.75 -9.08 1.72
N TYR A 225 3.49 -9.48 1.67
CA TYR A 225 2.45 -8.63 1.09
C TYR A 225 2.17 -7.38 1.93
N ALA A 226 2.20 -7.49 3.26
CA ALA A 226 2.13 -6.32 4.14
C ALA A 226 3.28 -5.31 3.90
N SER A 227 4.46 -5.77 3.46
CA SER A 227 5.57 -4.87 3.11
C SER A 227 5.35 -4.15 1.77
N GLU A 228 4.67 -4.79 0.84
CA GLU A 228 4.26 -4.23 -0.46
C GLU A 228 3.17 -3.17 -0.28
N ILE A 229 2.10 -3.51 0.46
CA ILE A 229 1.05 -2.55 0.84
C ILE A 229 1.66 -1.35 1.57
N LEU A 230 2.65 -1.56 2.45
CA LEU A 230 3.34 -0.46 3.10
C LEU A 230 4.05 0.46 2.10
N ALA A 231 4.68 -0.10 1.07
CA ALA A 231 5.35 0.67 0.03
C ALA A 231 4.34 1.50 -0.77
N ILE A 232 3.22 0.89 -1.19
CA ILE A 232 2.11 1.55 -1.90
C ILE A 232 1.57 2.73 -1.08
N LEU A 233 1.29 2.51 0.21
CA LEU A 233 0.79 3.56 1.11
C LEU A 233 1.76 4.75 1.27
N LEU A 234 3.06 4.56 1.01
CA LEU A 234 4.10 5.57 1.22
C LEU A 234 4.56 6.26 -0.07
N GLN A 235 4.48 5.60 -1.24
CA GLN A 235 5.14 6.03 -2.48
C GLN A 235 4.76 7.44 -2.92
N SER A 236 3.48 7.81 -2.77
CA SER A 236 2.94 9.08 -3.25
C SER A 236 2.23 9.91 -2.17
N SER A 237 2.39 9.56 -0.88
CA SER A 237 1.74 10.29 0.22
C SER A 237 2.74 10.79 1.27
N VAL A 238 3.00 12.10 1.23
CA VAL A 238 3.79 12.79 2.27
C VAL A 238 3.07 12.72 3.63
N ALA A 239 1.73 12.72 3.63
CA ALA A 239 0.95 12.59 4.85
C ALA A 239 1.21 11.24 5.53
N ASN A 240 1.20 10.14 4.77
CA ASN A 240 1.48 8.80 5.29
C ASN A 240 2.94 8.64 5.71
N GLN A 241 3.89 9.20 4.96
CA GLN A 241 5.31 9.21 5.33
C GLN A 241 5.52 9.89 6.69
N LYS A 242 4.88 11.04 6.93
CA LYS A 242 4.94 11.75 8.22
C LYS A 242 4.20 11.00 9.32
N ARG A 243 3.05 10.39 9.03
CA ARG A 243 2.26 9.59 9.98
C ARG A 243 3.05 8.40 10.48
N LEU A 244 3.63 7.61 9.57
CA LEU A 244 4.47 6.46 9.93
C LEU A 244 5.72 6.91 10.72
N GLY A 245 6.36 7.99 10.30
CA GLY A 245 7.47 8.60 11.04
C GLY A 245 7.11 8.99 12.48
N GLY A 246 5.94 9.59 12.68
CA GLY A 246 5.38 9.93 13.99
C GLY A 246 5.14 8.72 14.89
N MET A 247 4.87 7.55 14.31
CA MET A 247 4.62 6.28 15.01
C MET A 247 5.89 5.45 15.28
N ASN A 248 7.07 6.09 15.25
CA ASN A 248 8.37 5.41 15.33
C ASN A 248 8.64 4.44 14.17
N GLY A 249 7.95 4.58 13.03
CA GLY A 249 8.06 3.65 11.91
C GLY A 249 9.43 3.61 11.25
N VAL A 250 10.19 4.71 11.28
CA VAL A 250 11.57 4.74 10.75
C VAL A 250 12.47 3.73 11.47
N ASP A 251 12.42 3.70 12.80
CA ASP A 251 13.18 2.74 13.62
C ASP A 251 12.71 1.30 13.37
N VAL A 252 11.40 1.09 13.20
CA VAL A 252 10.85 -0.24 12.89
C VAL A 252 11.38 -0.76 11.56
N VAL A 253 11.30 0.04 10.49
CA VAL A 253 11.79 -0.36 9.16
C VAL A 253 13.31 -0.57 9.22
N LEU A 254 14.06 0.26 9.95
CA LEU A 254 15.49 0.06 10.18
C LEU A 254 15.80 -1.27 10.87
N GLN A 255 15.05 -1.63 11.91
CA GLN A 255 15.21 -2.92 12.59
C GLN A 255 14.89 -4.10 11.67
N ALA A 256 13.87 -3.96 10.82
CA ALA A 256 13.50 -5.00 9.85
C ALA A 256 14.62 -5.23 8.82
N VAL A 257 15.15 -4.17 8.19
CA VAL A 257 16.27 -4.29 7.24
C VAL A 257 17.58 -4.69 7.94
N ALA A 258 17.77 -4.33 9.21
CA ALA A 258 18.95 -4.72 10.00
C ALA A 258 19.06 -6.24 10.17
N MET A 259 17.95 -6.99 10.09
CA MET A 259 17.97 -8.44 10.10
C MET A 259 18.74 -9.03 8.91
N TYR A 260 18.79 -8.31 7.79
CA TYR A 260 19.46 -8.72 6.54
C TYR A 260 20.85 -8.12 6.40
N LYS A 261 21.37 -7.45 7.43
CA LYS A 261 22.68 -6.78 7.33
C LYS A 261 23.81 -7.73 6.97
N SER A 262 23.79 -8.96 7.48
CA SER A 262 24.85 -9.97 7.28
C SER A 262 24.34 -11.28 6.68
N ARG A 263 23.09 -11.37 6.27
CA ARG A 263 22.48 -12.58 5.65
C ARG A 263 21.71 -12.18 4.41
N ASP A 264 21.80 -12.99 3.37
CA ASP A 264 20.95 -12.83 2.19
C ASP A 264 19.57 -13.46 2.48
N PRO A 265 18.49 -12.97 1.84
CA PRO A 265 17.20 -13.64 1.78
C PRO A 265 17.31 -15.09 1.29
N LYS A 266 16.39 -15.96 1.72
CA LYS A 266 16.39 -17.40 1.41
C LYS A 266 15.55 -17.75 0.20
N SER A 267 14.54 -16.95 -0.13
CA SER A 267 13.64 -17.11 -1.27
C SER A 267 13.51 -15.81 -2.06
N LEU A 268 12.92 -15.90 -3.26
CA LEU A 268 12.61 -14.71 -4.06
C LEU A 268 11.58 -13.82 -3.36
N ASP A 269 10.56 -14.40 -2.75
CA ASP A 269 9.55 -13.65 -1.98
C ASP A 269 10.16 -12.92 -0.77
N GLU A 270 11.16 -13.52 -0.11
CA GLU A 270 11.89 -12.84 0.98
C GLU A 270 12.82 -11.76 0.43
N GLU A 271 13.38 -11.93 -0.77
CA GLU A 271 14.16 -10.90 -1.46
C GLU A 271 13.29 -9.69 -1.82
N GLU A 272 12.10 -9.94 -2.35
CA GLU A 272 11.12 -8.92 -2.70
C GLU A 272 10.64 -8.15 -1.48
N MET A 273 10.27 -8.85 -0.39
CA MET A 273 9.93 -8.21 0.89
C MET A 273 11.05 -7.28 1.36
N VAL A 274 12.32 -7.68 1.23
CA VAL A 274 13.45 -6.86 1.65
C VAL A 274 13.59 -5.62 0.76
N GLU A 275 13.41 -5.73 -0.55
CA GLU A 275 13.40 -4.56 -1.43
C GLU A 275 12.22 -3.62 -1.11
N ASN A 276 11.02 -4.15 -0.87
CA ASN A 276 9.85 -3.36 -0.43
C ASN A 276 10.15 -2.59 0.86
N LEU A 277 10.82 -3.20 1.84
CA LEU A 277 11.26 -2.52 3.06
C LEU A 277 12.27 -1.39 2.78
N PHE A 278 13.19 -1.57 1.82
CA PHE A 278 14.09 -0.50 1.41
C PHE A 278 13.39 0.62 0.64
N ASP A 279 12.37 0.31 -0.16
CA ASP A 279 11.54 1.29 -0.85
C ASP A 279 10.73 2.11 0.15
N CYS A 280 10.13 1.44 1.15
CA CYS A 280 9.50 2.09 2.30
C CYS A 280 10.48 3.03 3.02
N LEU A 281 11.71 2.57 3.28
CA LEU A 281 12.73 3.38 3.93
C LEU A 281 13.10 4.61 3.09
N CYS A 282 13.23 4.47 1.77
CA CYS A 282 13.49 5.60 0.87
C CYS A 282 12.35 6.62 0.87
N CYS A 283 11.10 6.17 0.83
CA CYS A 283 9.91 7.03 0.95
C CYS A 283 9.89 7.76 2.30
N LEU A 284 10.16 7.04 3.39
CA LEU A 284 10.27 7.61 4.72
C LEU A 284 11.38 8.65 4.82
N LEU A 285 12.43 8.55 4.02
CA LEU A 285 13.54 9.50 4.00
C LEU A 285 13.25 10.75 3.15
N MET A 286 12.11 10.89 2.49
CA MET A 286 11.81 12.13 1.77
C MET A 286 11.52 13.31 2.71
N PRO A 287 10.66 13.20 3.75
CA PRO A 287 10.41 14.29 4.70
C PRO A 287 11.60 14.55 5.63
N LEU A 288 11.87 15.84 5.88
CA LEU A 288 12.99 16.28 6.71
C LEU A 288 12.92 15.74 8.15
N GLU A 289 11.72 15.70 8.74
CA GLU A 289 11.49 15.24 10.11
C GLU A 289 11.87 13.76 10.27
N ASN A 290 11.70 12.97 9.22
CA ASN A 290 12.06 11.56 9.23
C ASN A 290 13.55 11.33 8.97
N LYS A 291 14.23 12.20 8.21
CA LYS A 291 15.70 12.19 8.13
C LYS A 291 16.35 12.39 9.50
N GLU A 292 15.78 13.27 10.31
CA GLU A 292 16.23 13.46 11.70
C GLU A 292 16.01 12.19 12.54
N ARG A 293 14.85 11.54 12.41
CA ARG A 293 14.56 10.26 13.09
C ARG A 293 15.51 9.16 12.66
N PHE A 294 15.78 9.03 11.36
CA PHE A 294 16.73 8.07 10.80
C PHE A 294 18.15 8.29 11.35
N LEU A 295 18.59 9.55 11.42
CA LEU A 295 19.89 9.89 12.00
C LEU A 295 19.97 9.53 13.49
N LYS A 296 18.92 9.82 14.26
CA LYS A 296 18.85 9.47 15.69
C LYS A 296 18.81 7.96 15.92
N ALA A 297 18.24 7.19 15.00
CA ALA A 297 18.15 5.74 15.03
C ALA A 297 19.40 5.02 14.47
N GLU A 298 20.53 5.73 14.32
CA GLU A 298 21.79 5.18 13.78
C GLU A 298 21.64 4.56 12.37
N GLY A 299 20.71 5.10 11.58
CA GLY A 299 20.43 4.59 10.24
C GLY A 299 21.64 4.71 9.29
N VAL A 300 22.44 5.78 9.43
CA VAL A 300 23.65 6.00 8.61
C VAL A 300 24.67 4.89 8.85
N GLU A 301 24.88 4.54 10.12
CA GLU A 301 25.77 3.49 10.58
C GLU A 301 25.32 2.14 10.06
N LEU A 302 24.02 1.83 10.18
CA LEU A 302 23.47 0.58 9.68
C LEU A 302 23.69 0.45 8.17
N MET A 303 23.39 1.48 7.38
CA MET A 303 23.60 1.41 5.93
C MET A 303 25.07 1.20 5.56
N ILE A 304 26.01 1.83 6.27
CA ILE A 304 27.45 1.60 6.07
C ILE A 304 27.83 0.17 6.44
N ILE A 305 27.28 -0.39 7.52
CA ILE A 305 27.49 -1.81 7.89
C ILE A 305 27.02 -2.71 6.76
N ILE A 306 25.82 -2.49 6.22
CA ILE A 306 25.24 -3.27 5.11
C ILE A 306 26.13 -3.18 3.86
N MET A 307 26.56 -1.97 3.48
CA MET A 307 27.48 -1.76 2.37
C MET A 307 28.80 -2.54 2.55
N ASN A 308 29.35 -2.58 3.75
CA ASN A 308 30.61 -3.30 4.02
C ASN A 308 30.47 -4.82 3.89
N GLN A 309 29.27 -5.40 4.04
CA GLN A 309 29.05 -6.83 3.85
C GLN A 309 29.06 -7.25 2.38
N LYS A 310 28.85 -6.32 1.44
CA LYS A 310 28.89 -6.58 -0.02
C LYS A 310 27.92 -7.68 -0.48
N LYS A 311 26.76 -7.75 0.19
CA LYS A 311 25.68 -8.72 -0.01
C LYS A 311 24.53 -8.15 -0.85
N LEU A 312 23.40 -8.86 -0.92
CA LEU A 312 22.26 -8.49 -1.76
C LEU A 312 21.80 -7.03 -1.55
N CYS A 313 21.60 -6.64 -0.28
CA CYS A 313 21.15 -5.31 0.13
C CYS A 313 22.18 -4.17 -0.09
N TYR A 314 23.32 -4.44 -0.71
CA TYR A 314 24.38 -3.45 -0.95
C TYR A 314 23.89 -2.23 -1.75
N GLY A 315 23.12 -2.46 -2.82
CA GLY A 315 22.61 -1.38 -3.67
C GLY A 315 21.53 -0.58 -2.96
N SER A 316 20.62 -1.26 -2.28
CA SER A 316 19.48 -0.69 -1.55
C SER A 316 19.96 0.18 -0.38
N ALA A 317 21.05 -0.21 0.30
CA ALA A 317 21.70 0.62 1.32
C ALA A 317 22.32 1.92 0.76
N ILE A 318 22.92 1.88 -0.44
CA ILE A 318 23.42 3.08 -1.12
C ILE A 318 22.26 4.00 -1.48
N ARG A 319 21.17 3.43 -2.01
CA ARG A 319 19.94 4.17 -2.35
C ARG A 319 19.37 4.86 -1.11
N ALA A 320 19.23 4.16 0.01
CA ALA A 320 18.76 4.76 1.26
C ALA A 320 19.68 5.90 1.75
N LEU A 321 21.01 5.74 1.66
CA LEU A 321 21.96 6.81 2.01
C LEU A 321 21.84 8.02 1.08
N ASP A 322 21.66 7.82 -0.22
CA ASP A 322 21.45 8.90 -1.19
C ASP A 322 20.24 9.78 -0.78
N PHE A 323 19.10 9.16 -0.48
CA PHE A 323 17.92 9.87 0.05
C PHE A 323 18.20 10.56 1.39
N ALA A 324 18.84 9.87 2.34
CA ALA A 324 19.13 10.42 3.67
C ALA A 324 20.06 11.64 3.64
N LEU A 325 21.03 11.68 2.72
CA LEU A 325 22.04 12.74 2.63
C LEU A 325 21.58 13.93 1.79
N THR A 326 20.70 13.70 0.81
CA THR A 326 20.20 14.75 -0.09
C THR A 326 19.60 15.92 0.69
N ASN A 327 20.11 17.13 0.49
CA ASN A 327 19.64 18.36 1.16
C ASN A 327 19.57 18.27 2.70
N TYR A 328 20.39 17.42 3.34
CA TYR A 328 20.39 17.27 4.79
C TYR A 328 21.82 17.20 5.38
N PRO A 329 22.45 18.37 5.66
CA PRO A 329 23.83 18.45 6.15
C PRO A 329 24.17 17.58 7.37
N PRO A 330 23.30 17.44 8.40
CA PRO A 330 23.62 16.61 9.57
C PRO A 330 23.91 15.14 9.22
N ALA A 331 23.20 14.54 8.26
CA ALA A 331 23.48 13.18 7.81
C ALA A 331 24.79 13.10 7.01
N CYS A 332 25.10 14.10 6.18
CA CYS A 332 26.39 14.18 5.48
C CYS A 332 27.56 14.25 6.46
N GLU A 333 27.45 15.07 7.51
CA GLU A 333 28.45 15.17 8.55
C GLU A 333 28.63 13.85 9.31
N ARG A 334 27.51 13.22 9.71
CA ARG A 334 27.54 11.93 10.39
C ARG A 334 28.18 10.85 9.53
N PHE A 335 27.83 10.79 8.24
CA PHE A 335 28.41 9.85 7.28
C PHE A 335 29.93 9.96 7.23
N VAL A 336 30.47 11.18 7.25
CA VAL A 336 31.93 11.39 7.34
C VAL A 336 32.46 10.89 8.68
N ASP A 337 31.80 11.22 9.80
CA ASP A 337 32.25 10.84 11.14
C ASP A 337 32.32 9.31 11.34
N VAL A 338 31.37 8.56 10.79
CA VAL A 338 31.30 7.09 10.92
C VAL A 338 32.00 6.33 9.79
N MET A 339 33.09 6.93 9.26
CA MET A 339 33.96 6.33 8.23
C MET A 339 33.28 6.01 6.89
N GLY A 340 32.13 6.62 6.57
CA GLY A 340 31.41 6.38 5.32
C GLY A 340 32.24 6.64 4.05
N LEU A 341 33.17 7.61 4.09
CA LEU A 341 34.10 7.88 2.99
C LEU A 341 34.98 6.66 2.62
N LYS A 342 35.39 5.86 3.60
CA LYS A 342 36.20 4.66 3.37
C LYS A 342 35.38 3.56 2.67
N THR A 343 34.07 3.54 2.90
CA THR A 343 33.14 2.55 2.34
C THR A 343 32.62 2.97 0.96
N ALA A 344 32.27 4.24 0.75
CA ALA A 344 31.72 4.72 -0.53
C ALA A 344 32.75 4.92 -1.65
N PHE A 345 33.96 5.41 -1.36
CA PHE A 345 34.93 5.72 -2.43
C PHE A 345 35.47 4.49 -3.19
N PRO A 346 35.64 3.30 -2.58
CA PRO A 346 35.86 2.08 -3.35
C PRO A 346 34.73 1.80 -4.35
N ALA A 347 33.48 2.01 -3.95
CA ALA A 347 32.31 1.82 -4.80
C ALA A 347 32.30 2.85 -5.95
N PHE A 348 32.59 4.11 -5.67
CA PHE A 348 32.74 5.18 -6.67
C PHE A 348 33.79 4.86 -7.74
N MET A 349 34.86 4.15 -7.37
CA MET A 349 35.88 3.62 -8.28
C MET A 349 35.45 2.33 -9.01
N GLY A 350 34.18 1.98 -9.00
CA GLY A 350 33.65 0.81 -9.71
C GLY A 350 33.87 -0.53 -8.99
N LYS A 351 34.33 -0.55 -7.72
CA LYS A 351 34.46 -1.78 -6.92
C LYS A 351 33.12 -2.23 -6.33
N ILE A 352 32.11 -2.31 -7.18
CA ILE A 352 30.75 -2.75 -6.84
C ILE A 352 30.72 -4.29 -6.86
N PRO A 353 30.16 -4.95 -5.84
CA PRO A 353 30.03 -6.41 -5.82
C PRO A 353 29.29 -6.90 -7.07
N SER A 354 29.89 -7.84 -7.80
CA SER A 354 29.25 -8.46 -8.96
C SER A 354 28.52 -9.71 -8.50
N THR A 355 27.22 -9.61 -8.21
CA THR A 355 26.37 -10.80 -8.13
C THR A 355 26.18 -11.35 -9.55
N LYS A 356 26.28 -12.68 -9.70
CA LYS A 356 26.40 -13.38 -11.00
C LYS A 356 25.28 -13.10 -12.01
N ASN A 357 24.20 -12.43 -11.60
CA ASN A 357 23.02 -12.14 -12.41
C ASN A 357 22.67 -10.64 -12.56
N LYS A 358 23.46 -9.69 -11.99
CA LYS A 358 23.12 -8.27 -12.11
C LYS A 358 23.44 -7.73 -13.50
N LYS A 359 22.37 -7.42 -14.25
CA LYS A 359 22.38 -6.73 -15.54
C LYS A 359 23.24 -5.45 -15.45
N LYS A 360 23.95 -5.10 -16.52
CA LYS A 360 24.79 -3.89 -16.63
C LYS A 360 24.09 -2.64 -16.06
N ARG A 361 22.80 -2.47 -16.36
CA ARG A 361 21.93 -1.39 -15.88
C ARG A 361 21.89 -1.23 -14.34
N ALA A 362 21.87 -2.33 -13.58
CA ALA A 362 21.84 -2.27 -12.12
C ALA A 362 23.15 -1.74 -11.52
N LYS A 363 24.29 -1.93 -12.22
CA LYS A 363 25.57 -1.33 -11.80
C LYS A 363 25.62 0.15 -12.11
N GLU A 364 25.07 0.56 -13.25
CA GLU A 364 24.95 1.97 -13.65
C GLU A 364 24.05 2.75 -12.68
N GLU A 365 22.91 2.17 -12.27
CA GLU A 365 22.05 2.81 -11.27
C GLU A 365 22.78 3.05 -9.94
N ILE A 366 23.53 2.06 -9.45
CA ILE A 366 24.34 2.24 -8.23
C ILE A 366 25.42 3.30 -8.43
N GLU A 367 26.04 3.37 -9.62
CA GLU A 367 27.02 4.40 -9.99
C GLU A 367 26.39 5.80 -9.94
N GLU A 368 25.19 5.99 -10.49
CA GLU A 368 24.44 7.25 -10.47
C GLU A 368 24.08 7.67 -9.04
N ARG A 369 23.63 6.73 -8.21
CA ARG A 369 23.34 6.97 -6.78
C ARG A 369 24.59 7.36 -6.01
N LEU A 370 25.75 6.78 -6.32
CA LEU A 370 27.02 7.17 -5.70
C LEU A 370 27.47 8.56 -6.13
N ILE A 371 27.25 8.95 -7.39
CA ILE A 371 27.52 10.32 -7.87
C ILE A 371 26.65 11.32 -7.10
N SER A 372 25.34 11.04 -6.98
CA SER A 372 24.40 11.85 -6.21
C SER A 372 24.78 11.95 -4.73
N LEU A 373 25.19 10.84 -4.12
CA LEU A 373 25.67 10.80 -2.74
C LEU A 373 26.92 11.69 -2.56
N VAL A 374 27.90 11.59 -3.47
CA VAL A 374 29.11 12.43 -3.42
C VAL A 374 28.74 13.90 -3.61
N ALA A 375 27.85 14.24 -4.55
CA ALA A 375 27.37 15.60 -4.74
C ALA A 375 26.71 16.15 -3.44
N SER A 376 25.88 15.34 -2.79
CA SER A 376 25.24 15.65 -1.51
C SER A 376 26.25 15.88 -0.38
N LEU A 377 27.36 15.13 -0.35
CA LEU A 377 28.44 15.35 0.61
C LEU A 377 29.15 16.70 0.37
N PHE A 378 29.39 17.07 -0.88
CA PHE A 378 29.99 18.36 -1.22
C PHE A 378 29.05 19.54 -0.93
N GLY A 379 27.73 19.36 -1.11
CA GLY A 379 26.72 20.37 -0.76
C GLY A 379 26.43 20.47 0.74
N GLY A 380 26.50 19.36 1.48
CA GLY A 380 26.19 19.30 2.91
C GLY A 380 27.36 19.61 3.83
N VAL A 381 28.58 19.20 3.47
CA VAL A 381 29.79 19.43 4.30
C VAL A 381 30.54 20.62 3.73
N LEU A 382 30.27 21.82 4.23
CA LEU A 382 30.79 23.06 3.63
C LEU A 382 32.20 23.45 4.12
N ARG A 383 32.53 23.20 5.40
CA ARG A 383 33.78 23.68 6.03
C ARG A 383 34.28 22.72 7.12
N GLY A 384 35.51 22.95 7.58
CA GLY A 384 36.13 22.24 8.71
C GLY A 384 36.78 20.89 8.34
N SER A 385 37.20 20.15 9.36
CA SER A 385 37.98 18.91 9.21
C SER A 385 37.26 17.84 8.38
N ARG A 386 35.92 17.78 8.44
CA ARG A 386 35.11 16.86 7.61
C ARG A 386 35.22 17.20 6.12
N ARG A 387 35.21 18.49 5.78
CA ARG A 387 35.42 18.98 4.40
C ARG A 387 36.81 18.62 3.91
N GLU A 388 37.83 18.87 4.73
CA GLU A 388 39.23 18.55 4.41
C GLU A 388 39.42 17.06 4.15
N ARG A 389 38.82 16.20 4.99
CA ARG A 389 38.83 14.75 4.78
C ARG A 389 38.16 14.33 3.48
N LEU A 390 37.04 14.96 3.11
CA LEU A 390 36.36 14.71 1.83
C LEU A 390 37.21 15.16 0.64
N LEU A 391 37.79 16.37 0.70
CA LEU A 391 38.70 16.89 -0.32
C LEU A 391 39.95 16.01 -0.46
N SER A 392 40.50 15.50 0.65
CA SER A 392 41.66 14.63 0.65
C SER A 392 41.43 13.35 -0.16
N LYS A 393 40.20 12.82 -0.19
CA LYS A 393 39.87 11.65 -1.04
C LYS A 393 40.13 11.90 -2.52
N PHE A 394 40.01 13.15 -2.99
CA PHE A 394 40.26 13.53 -4.39
C PHE A 394 41.72 13.86 -4.68
N VAL A 395 42.58 13.96 -3.65
CA VAL A 395 44.02 14.20 -3.79
C VAL A 395 44.81 12.88 -3.67
N GLU A 396 44.24 11.85 -3.05
CA GLU A 396 44.82 10.51 -2.92
C GLU A 396 45.26 9.92 -4.28
N ASN A 397 46.38 9.18 -4.27
CA ASN A 397 46.90 8.38 -5.40
C ASN A 397 46.89 9.14 -6.73
N GLU A 398 47.63 10.26 -6.80
CA GLU A 398 47.78 11.07 -8.02
C GLU A 398 46.45 11.56 -8.60
N TYR A 399 45.51 11.93 -7.73
CA TYR A 399 44.18 12.43 -8.11
C TYR A 399 43.30 11.41 -8.85
N GLU A 400 43.48 10.10 -8.63
CA GLU A 400 42.73 9.03 -9.31
C GLU A 400 41.19 9.19 -9.27
N LYS A 401 40.65 9.86 -8.23
CA LYS A 401 39.20 10.12 -8.10
C LYS A 401 38.74 11.25 -9.00
N VAL A 402 39.61 12.20 -9.31
CA VAL A 402 39.38 13.25 -10.30
C VAL A 402 39.37 12.62 -11.68
N ASP A 403 40.34 11.75 -12.00
CA ASP A 403 40.35 11.01 -13.26
C ASP A 403 39.06 10.21 -13.45
N ARG A 404 38.63 9.48 -12.41
CA ARG A 404 37.36 8.76 -12.42
C ARG A 404 36.16 9.68 -12.63
N LEU A 405 36.15 10.86 -12.00
CA LEU A 405 35.08 11.84 -12.17
C LEU A 405 35.03 12.36 -13.62
N ILE A 406 36.18 12.64 -14.24
CA ILE A 406 36.27 13.06 -15.64
C ILE A 406 35.83 11.92 -16.57
N GLU A 407 36.23 10.68 -16.29
CA GLU A 407 35.78 9.49 -17.05
C GLU A 407 34.24 9.38 -17.04
N LEU A 408 33.63 9.50 -15.86
CA LEU A 408 32.17 9.50 -15.70
C LEU A 408 31.53 10.69 -16.45
N TYR A 409 32.07 11.89 -16.28
CA TYR A 409 31.58 13.08 -16.97
C TYR A 409 31.59 12.91 -18.50
N MET A 410 32.71 12.44 -19.07
CA MET A 410 32.81 12.23 -20.52
C MET A 410 31.83 11.15 -20.99
N ARG A 411 31.69 10.05 -20.24
CA ARG A 411 30.74 8.97 -20.54
C ARG A 411 29.30 9.48 -20.57
N TYR A 412 28.86 10.17 -19.53
CA TYR A 412 27.48 10.67 -19.45
C TYR A 412 27.24 11.86 -20.39
N SER A 413 28.22 12.74 -20.57
CA SER A 413 28.11 13.86 -21.53
C SER A 413 27.97 13.37 -22.96
N ASN A 414 28.72 12.34 -23.37
CA ASN A 414 28.60 11.77 -24.71
C ASN A 414 27.22 11.11 -24.90
N ARG A 415 26.72 10.36 -23.91
CA ARG A 415 25.36 9.79 -23.96
C ARG A 415 24.28 10.86 -24.12
N VAL A 416 24.38 11.96 -23.38
CA VAL A 416 23.43 13.09 -23.51
C VAL A 416 23.51 13.71 -24.90
N LYS A 417 24.71 13.87 -25.48
CA LYS A 417 24.88 14.38 -26.85
C LYS A 417 24.25 13.45 -27.88
N GLU A 418 24.54 12.15 -27.82
CA GLU A 418 24.00 11.14 -28.73
C GLU A 418 22.45 11.13 -28.70
N GLU A 419 21.84 11.16 -27.52
CA GLU A 419 20.38 11.22 -27.41
C GLU A 419 19.81 12.59 -27.83
N SER A 420 20.53 13.69 -27.60
CA SER A 420 20.11 15.01 -28.08
C SER A 420 20.13 15.10 -29.61
N GLU A 421 21.15 14.54 -30.26
CA GLU A 421 21.24 14.44 -31.71
C GLU A 421 20.09 13.61 -32.27
N ARG A 422 19.81 12.45 -31.67
CA ARG A 422 18.68 11.59 -32.04
C ARG A 422 17.32 12.29 -31.89
N LEU A 423 17.10 13.04 -30.82
CA LEU A 423 15.85 13.79 -30.62
C LEU A 423 15.68 14.90 -31.66
N ASN A 424 16.76 15.61 -32.01
CA ASN A 424 16.72 16.63 -33.05
C ASN A 424 16.44 16.03 -34.44
N GLU A 425 16.96 14.84 -34.75
CA GLU A 425 16.66 14.12 -36.00
C GLU A 425 15.16 13.72 -36.07
N LEU A 426 14.58 13.24 -34.97
CA LEU A 426 13.16 12.91 -34.89
C LEU A 426 12.25 14.14 -35.06
N GLU A 427 12.61 15.27 -34.44
CA GLU A 427 11.86 16.53 -34.61
C GLU A 427 11.91 17.05 -36.06
N LEU A 428 13.00 16.79 -36.78
CA LEU A 428 13.13 17.17 -38.18
C LEU A 428 12.27 16.26 -39.09
N ASP A 429 12.25 14.95 -38.84
CA ASP A 429 11.43 14.00 -39.59
C ASP A 429 9.92 14.25 -39.38
N ASP A 430 9.49 14.66 -38.17
CA ASP A 430 8.10 15.00 -37.86
C ASP A 430 7.65 16.34 -38.47
N LEU A 431 8.59 17.21 -38.86
CA LEU A 431 8.32 18.48 -39.56
C LEU A 431 8.33 18.35 -41.09
N GLU A 432 8.82 17.22 -41.61
CA GLU A 432 8.89 16.93 -43.06
C GLU A 432 7.68 16.14 -43.60
N VAL A 433 6.66 15.87 -42.77
CA VAL A 433 5.35 15.30 -43.13
C VAL A 433 4.25 16.36 -43.10
#